data_AF-A0A158CPX1-F1
#
_entry.id   AF-A0A158CPX1-F1
#
_cell.length_a   1.000
_cell.length_b   1.000
_cell.length_c   1.000
_cell.angle_alpha   90.00
_cell.angle_beta   90.00
_cell.angle_gamma   90.00
#
_symmetry.space_group_name_H-M   'P 1'
#
loop_
_entity.id
_entity.type
_entity.pdbx_description
1 polymer ?
#
loop_
_entity_poly.entity_id
_entity_poly.type
_entity_poly.pdbx_seq_one_letter_code
_entity_poly.pdbx_strand_id
1 'polypeptide(L)'
;MAHAFVTRADLQSTVQPERGARVTRKPTNVSLPSDLLERARELNVNVSRASERGLREEVQEVEARQWAEQNAELVKAYTAMVEREGLPLAKYRTF
;
A
#
# COMPACT_ATOMS: atom_id res chain seq x y z
N MET A 1 -24.10 -18.04 27.17
CA MET A 1 -22.80 -17.64 26.57
C MET A 1 -22.87 -17.99 25.09
N ALA A 2 -23.17 -17.02 24.24
CA ALA A 2 -23.43 -17.25 22.81
C ALA A 2 -22.10 -17.20 22.04
N HIS A 3 -21.67 -18.35 21.50
CA HIS A 3 -20.59 -18.41 20.54
C HIS A 3 -21.12 -17.93 19.18
N ALA A 4 -20.80 -16.68 18.82
CA ALA A 4 -21.04 -16.16 17.49
C ALA A 4 -20.04 -16.83 16.52
N PHE A 5 -20.48 -17.90 15.87
CA PHE A 5 -19.78 -18.50 14.74
C PHE A 5 -19.87 -17.56 13.55
N VAL A 6 -18.73 -17.01 13.11
CA VAL A 6 -18.63 -16.34 11.81
C VAL A 6 -18.71 -17.42 10.73
N THR A 7 -19.83 -17.45 10.02
CA THR A 7 -20.13 -18.41 8.96
C THR A 7 -19.20 -18.17 7.76
N ARG A 8 -18.69 -19.24 7.17
CA ARG A 8 -17.73 -19.32 6.04
C ARG A 8 -18.22 -18.68 4.71
N ALA A 9 -19.35 -17.98 4.70
CA ALA A 9 -19.97 -17.46 3.49
C ALA A 9 -19.42 -16.10 3.01
N ASP A 10 -18.66 -15.37 3.83
CA ASP A 10 -18.18 -14.01 3.50
C ASP A 10 -16.77 -13.95 2.87
N LEU A 11 -16.18 -15.09 2.51
CA LEU A 11 -14.83 -15.17 1.90
C LEU A 11 -14.83 -15.35 0.38
N GLN A 12 -15.84 -14.85 -0.32
CA GLN A 12 -15.83 -14.70 -1.78
C GLN A 12 -15.74 -13.24 -2.19
N SER A 13 -14.79 -12.49 -1.61
CA SER A 13 -14.22 -11.35 -2.35
C SER A 13 -13.26 -11.94 -3.39
N THR A 14 -13.81 -12.29 -4.54
CA THR A 14 -13.01 -12.56 -5.74
C THR A 14 -12.30 -11.26 -6.11
N VAL A 15 -11.04 -11.12 -5.69
CA VAL A 15 -10.14 -10.10 -6.25
C VAL A 15 -9.87 -10.53 -7.69
N GLN A 16 -10.81 -10.22 -8.57
CA GLN A 16 -10.60 -10.31 -10.01
C GLN A 16 -9.48 -9.31 -10.33
N PRO A 17 -8.45 -9.69 -11.12
CA PRO A 17 -7.51 -8.69 -11.61
C PRO A 17 -8.29 -7.82 -12.59
N GLU A 18 -8.70 -6.64 -12.13
CA GLU A 18 -9.33 -5.59 -12.92
C GLU A 18 -8.51 -5.43 -14.21
N ARG A 19 -9.02 -5.96 -15.32
CA ARG A 19 -8.36 -5.93 -16.63
C ARG A 19 -8.16 -4.47 -17.02
N GLY A 20 -6.94 -3.96 -16.79
CA GLY A 20 -6.40 -2.72 -17.33
C GLY A 20 -7.43 -1.62 -17.51
N ALA A 21 -8.10 -1.21 -16.42
CA ALA A 21 -8.89 0.00 -16.44
C ALA A 21 -7.94 1.12 -16.89
N ARG A 22 -8.23 1.75 -18.04
CA ARG A 22 -7.43 2.88 -18.54
C ARG A 22 -7.45 3.94 -17.45
N VAL A 23 -6.33 4.12 -16.77
CA VAL A 23 -6.18 5.14 -15.73
C VAL A 23 -6.53 6.48 -16.37
N THR A 24 -7.63 7.08 -15.94
CA THR A 24 -8.07 8.38 -16.43
C THR A 24 -7.14 9.44 -15.85
N ARG A 25 -6.20 9.89 -16.69
CA ARG A 25 -5.24 10.92 -16.31
C ARG A 25 -5.92 12.28 -16.32
N LYS A 26 -5.85 12.98 -15.20
CA LYS A 26 -6.21 14.41 -15.14
C LYS A 26 -4.93 15.23 -15.33
N PRO A 27 -4.89 16.18 -16.27
CA PRO A 27 -3.76 17.10 -16.35
C PRO A 27 -3.74 17.97 -15.08
N THR A 28 -2.56 18.10 -14.49
CA THR A 28 -2.34 18.91 -13.29
C THR A 28 -1.17 19.84 -13.57
N ASN A 29 -1.38 21.16 -13.42
CA ASN A 29 -0.31 22.14 -13.54
C ASN A 29 0.46 22.18 -12.21
N VAL A 30 1.78 22.01 -12.29
CA VAL A 30 2.69 22.06 -11.13
C VAL A 30 3.77 23.09 -11.38
N SER A 31 4.19 23.80 -10.34
CA SER A 31 5.30 24.74 -10.40
C SER A 31 6.57 24.06 -9.90
N LEU A 32 7.64 24.11 -10.70
CA LEU A 32 8.95 23.52 -10.39
C LEU A 32 10.05 24.55 -10.66
N PRO A 33 11.23 24.42 -10.01
CA PRO A 33 12.38 25.28 -10.28
C PRO A 33 12.74 25.29 -11.77
N SER A 34 13.02 26.48 -12.31
CA SER A 34 13.27 26.67 -13.74
C SER A 34 14.59 26.02 -14.19
N ASP A 35 15.63 26.11 -13.36
CA ASP A 35 16.93 25.46 -13.56
C ASP A 35 16.80 23.94 -13.66
N LEU A 36 15.94 23.34 -12.84
CA LEU A 36 15.65 21.91 -12.88
C LEU A 36 14.93 21.51 -14.18
N LEU A 37 13.98 22.33 -14.65
CA LEU A 37 13.25 22.09 -15.90
C LEU A 37 14.17 22.22 -17.12
N GLU A 38 15.05 23.21 -17.14
CA GLU A 38 16.08 23.38 -18.17
C GLU A 38 16.99 22.15 -18.21
N ARG A 39 17.49 21.72 -17.04
CA ARG A 39 18.33 20.54 -16.93
C ARG A 39 17.62 19.26 -17.36
N ALA A 40 16.35 19.09 -16.98
CA ALA A 40 15.53 17.97 -17.41
C ALA A 40 15.38 17.94 -18.94
N ARG A 41 15.22 19.11 -19.58
CA ARG A 41 15.12 19.23 -21.03
C ARG A 41 16.43 18.84 -21.73
N GLU A 42 17.57 19.32 -21.23
CA GLU A 42 18.90 18.94 -21.74
C GLU A 42 19.14 17.43 -21.67
N LEU A 43 18.67 16.80 -20.59
CA LEU A 43 18.82 15.37 -20.34
C LEU A 43 17.70 14.52 -20.97
N ASN A 44 16.77 15.13 -21.70
CA ASN A 44 15.60 14.47 -22.30
C ASN A 44 14.75 13.68 -21.29
N VAL A 45 14.63 14.20 -20.06
CA VAL A 45 13.84 13.61 -18.98
C VAL A 45 12.36 13.92 -19.18
N ASN A 46 11.52 12.89 -19.08
CA ASN A 46 10.07 13.08 -19.10
C ASN A 46 9.59 13.55 -17.72
N VAL A 47 9.43 14.88 -17.57
CA VAL A 47 9.01 15.53 -16.32
C VAL A 47 7.71 14.95 -15.78
N SER A 48 6.70 14.73 -16.62
CA SER A 48 5.42 14.16 -16.19
C SER A 48 5.57 12.78 -15.56
N ARG A 49 6.36 11.88 -16.17
CA ARG A 49 6.64 10.56 -15.60
C ARG A 49 7.47 10.63 -14.33
N ALA A 50 8.44 11.53 -14.26
CA ALA A 50 9.26 11.72 -13.08
C ALA A 50 8.43 12.21 -11.89
N SER A 51 7.56 13.20 -12.12
CA SER A 51 6.62 13.71 -11.11
C SER A 51 5.63 12.66 -10.65
N GLU A 52 5.08 11.86 -11.58
CA GLU A 52 4.16 10.76 -11.23
C GLU A 52 4.82 9.72 -10.33
N ARG A 53 6.09 9.38 -10.61
CA ARG A 53 6.84 8.46 -9.75
C ARG A 53 7.04 9.01 -8.35
N GLY A 54 7.55 10.24 -8.22
CA GLY A 54 7.80 10.85 -6.91
C GLY A 54 6.51 11.02 -6.12
N LEU A 55 5.42 11.44 -6.77
CA LEU A 55 4.12 11.57 -6.12
C LEU A 55 3.58 10.21 -5.64
N ARG A 56 3.76 9.15 -6.42
CA ARG A 56 3.35 7.80 -6.03
C ARG A 56 4.14 7.30 -4.81
N GLU A 57 5.45 7.53 -4.80
CA GLU A 57 6.33 7.16 -3.69
C GLU A 57 5.90 7.89 -2.41
N GLU A 58 5.73 9.22 -2.46
CA GLU A 58 5.26 10.02 -1.31
C GLU A 58 3.88 9.58 -0.80
N VAL A 59 2.92 9.34 -1.70
CA VAL A 59 1.57 8.87 -1.31
C VAL A 59 1.64 7.53 -0.59
N GLN A 60 2.43 6.58 -1.10
CA GLN A 60 2.58 5.27 -0.46
C GLN A 60 3.21 5.38 0.93
N GLU A 61 4.22 6.24 1.11
CA GLU A 61 4.84 6.46 2.40
C GLU A 61 3.86 7.04 3.43
N VAL A 62 3.06 8.03 3.00
CA VAL A 62 2.04 8.65 3.84
C VAL A 62 0.94 7.65 4.21
N GLU A 63 0.46 6.86 3.25
CA GLU A 63 -0.54 5.83 3.50
C GLU A 63 -0.01 4.73 4.43
N ALA A 64 1.22 4.27 4.22
CA ALA A 64 1.86 3.27 5.07
C ALA A 64 2.01 3.78 6.51
N ARG A 65 2.39 5.04 6.69
CA ARG A 65 2.48 5.68 8.02
C ARG A 65 1.12 5.74 8.71
N GLN A 66 0.08 6.20 8.02
CA GLN A 66 -1.27 6.24 8.56
C GLN A 66 -1.78 4.85 8.93
N TRP A 67 -1.52 3.85 8.08
CA TRP A 67 -1.89 2.47 8.38
C TRP A 67 -1.17 1.95 9.63
N ALA A 68 0.14 2.21 9.74
CA ALA A 68 0.92 1.79 10.90
C ALA A 68 0.40 2.42 12.21
N GLU A 69 0.06 3.71 12.18
CA GLU A 69 -0.54 4.42 13.33
C GLU A 69 -1.88 3.80 13.73
N GLN A 70 -2.76 3.55 12.76
CA GLN A 70 -4.09 2.97 13.00
C GLN A 70 -4.03 1.53 13.50
N ASN A 71 -3.01 0.77 13.10
CA ASN A 71 -2.89 -0.65 13.40
C ASN A 71 -1.84 -0.95 14.49
N ALA A 72 -1.23 0.07 15.10
CA ALA A 72 -0.15 -0.09 16.07
C ALA A 72 -0.55 -1.04 17.22
N GLU A 73 -1.74 -0.85 17.80
CA GLU A 73 -2.23 -1.68 18.90
C GLU A 73 -2.56 -3.11 18.44
N LEU A 74 -3.10 -3.29 17.23
CA LEU A 74 -3.36 -4.62 16.66
C LEU A 74 -2.05 -5.38 16.43
N VAL A 75 -1.05 -4.72 15.84
CA VAL A 75 0.28 -5.28 15.60
C VAL A 75 0.95 -5.66 16.91
N LYS A 76 0.88 -4.79 17.92
CA LYS A 76 1.42 -5.05 19.26
C LYS A 76 0.73 -6.24 19.93
N ALA A 77 -0.60 -6.28 19.91
CA ALA A 77 -1.37 -7.38 20.49
C ALA A 77 -1.05 -8.72 19.79
N TYR A 78 -0.95 -8.70 18.45
CA TYR A 78 -0.59 -9.88 17.68
C TYR A 78 0.85 -10.34 17.97
N THR A 79 1.80 -9.40 18.04
CA THR A 79 3.20 -9.69 18.38
C THR A 79 3.31 -10.34 19.75
N ALA A 80 2.64 -9.77 20.77
CA ALA A 80 2.62 -10.33 22.12
C ALA A 80 1.97 -11.73 22.18
N MET A 81 0.95 -11.97 21.36
CA MET A 81 0.33 -13.29 21.23
C MET A 81 1.33 -14.30 20.65
N VAL A 82 2.03 -13.93 19.58
CA VAL A 82 3.04 -14.79 18.93
C VAL A 82 4.23 -15.05 19.86
N GLU A 83 4.66 -14.07 20.65
CA GLU A 83 5.72 -14.26 21.65
C GLU A 83 5.30 -15.23 22.76
N ARG A 84 4.04 -15.16 23.21
CA ARG A 84 3.51 -16.02 24.27
C ARG A 84 3.22 -17.44 23.79
N GLU A 85 2.57 -17.58 22.64
CA GLU A 85 1.95 -18.84 22.20
C GLU A 85 2.70 -19.48 21.01
N GLY A 86 3.71 -18.79 20.48
CA GLY A 86 4.36 -19.15 19.23
C GLY A 86 3.48 -18.83 18.02
N LEU A 87 3.98 -19.18 16.83
CA LEU A 87 3.23 -19.00 15.60
C LEU A 87 2.05 -20.00 15.56
N PRO A 88 0.78 -19.56 15.45
CA PRO A 88 -0.40 -20.43 15.55
C PRO A 88 -0.42 -21.60 14.57
N LEU A 89 0.18 -21.40 13.39
CA LEU A 89 0.21 -22.38 12.30
C LEU A 89 1.59 -23.04 12.14
N ALA A 90 2.54 -22.82 13.06
CA ALA A 90 3.87 -23.44 12.97
C ALA A 90 3.81 -24.97 12.84
N LYS A 91 2.86 -25.61 13.52
CA LYS A 91 2.65 -27.07 13.49
C LYS A 91 2.26 -27.65 12.12
N TYR A 92 1.88 -26.81 11.16
CA TYR A 92 1.52 -27.23 9.80
C TYR A 92 2.52 -26.76 8.74
N ARG A 93 3.66 -26.18 9.15
CA ARG A 93 4.71 -25.74 8.23
C ARG A 93 5.54 -26.94 7.78
N THR A 94 5.54 -27.26 6.48
CA THR A 94 6.15 -28.48 5.93
C THR A 94 7.47 -28.24 5.16
N PHE A 95 8.32 -27.31 5.62
CA PHE A 95 9.63 -27.05 5.01
C PHE A 95 10.65 -26.52 6.03
#